data_AF-A0A1Z5LAR1-F1
#
_entry.id   AF-A0A1Z5LAR1-F1
#
_cell.length_a   1.000
_cell.length_b   1.000
_cell.length_c   1.000
_cell.angle_alpha   90.00
_cell.angle_beta   90.00
_cell.angle_gamma   90.00
#
_symmetry.space_group_name_H-M   'P 1'
#
loop_
_entity.id
_entity.type
_entity.pdbx_description
1 polymer ?
#
loop_
_entity_poly.entity_id
_entity_poly.type
_entity_poly.pdbx_seq_one_letter_code
_entity_poly.pdbx_strand_id
1 'polypeptide(L)'
;MAKDDAPSEGAETQPPSKKALKKQAKEQEKAAKKSAKQSAENANKADGDGEVDYSQDKYGKMEMLQSSERKVRNLTRVKDLTPEVANQNIWIRGRLHTSRAKGKQCFFVLRQQQYTVQCLVAVSETVSKSMVKFCAAVTKESLLDVC
;
A
#
# COMPACT_ATOMS: atom_id res chain seq x y z
N MET A 1 -34.95 -59.85 -16.33
CA MET A 1 -34.04 -60.64 -15.46
C MET A 1 -32.70 -59.93 -15.48
N ALA A 2 -31.90 -59.77 -14.44
CA ALA A 2 -32.05 -59.70 -12.99
C ALA A 2 -30.62 -59.51 -12.45
N LYS A 3 -30.45 -58.64 -11.45
CA LYS A 3 -29.48 -58.66 -10.33
C LYS A 3 -27.95 -58.60 -10.57
N ASP A 4 -27.37 -57.55 -9.97
CA ASP A 4 -26.32 -57.52 -8.94
C ASP A 4 -25.34 -58.71 -8.80
N ASP A 5 -24.02 -58.45 -8.77
CA ASP A 5 -23.24 -58.33 -7.53
C ASP A 5 -21.74 -58.03 -7.81
N ALA A 6 -21.10 -57.24 -6.95
CA ALA A 6 -19.64 -56.98 -6.89
C ALA A 6 -19.00 -57.92 -5.84
N PRO A 7 -17.78 -57.71 -5.27
CA PRO A 7 -16.50 -57.14 -5.72
C PRO A 7 -15.29 -58.08 -5.40
N SER A 8 -14.06 -57.75 -5.85
CA SER A 8 -12.81 -58.18 -5.17
C SER A 8 -11.58 -57.34 -5.58
N GLU A 9 -11.24 -56.41 -4.68
CA GLU A 9 -9.93 -55.90 -4.22
C GLU A 9 -8.65 -55.89 -5.09
N GLY A 10 -7.98 -54.72 -5.12
CA GLY A 10 -6.60 -54.62 -4.59
C GLY A 10 -5.52 -53.97 -5.47
N ALA A 11 -5.26 -52.65 -5.31
CA ALA A 11 -3.93 -52.04 -5.46
C ALA A 11 -3.88 -50.61 -4.86
N GLU A 12 -3.48 -50.57 -3.59
CA GLU A 12 -2.86 -49.51 -2.77
C GLU A 12 -2.86 -48.04 -3.23
N THR A 13 -3.64 -47.22 -2.52
CA THR A 13 -3.43 -45.77 -2.37
C THR A 13 -2.65 -45.49 -1.08
N GLN A 14 -1.38 -45.12 -1.20
CA GLN A 14 -0.60 -44.66 -0.05
C GLN A 14 -1.15 -43.32 0.49
N PRO A 15 -1.43 -43.18 1.80
CA PRO A 15 -1.88 -41.92 2.38
C PRO A 15 -0.73 -40.89 2.44
N PRO A 16 -0.94 -39.61 2.06
CA PRO A 16 0.12 -38.61 2.08
C PRO A 16 0.56 -38.28 3.53
N SER A 17 1.89 -38.32 3.71
CA SER A 17 2.61 -38.07 4.97
C SER A 17 2.22 -36.78 5.70
N LYS A 18 2.10 -36.85 7.04
CA LYS A 18 1.82 -35.77 8.00
C LYS A 18 2.62 -34.45 7.79
N LYS A 19 3.74 -34.50 7.05
CA LYS A 19 4.55 -33.31 6.71
C LYS A 19 3.94 -32.44 5.59
N ALA A 20 3.22 -33.02 4.63
CA ALA A 20 2.59 -32.28 3.53
C ALA A 20 1.43 -31.42 4.04
N LEU A 21 0.62 -31.97 4.95
CA LEU A 21 -0.51 -31.29 5.60
C LEU A 21 -0.05 -30.06 6.41
N LYS A 22 1.10 -30.16 7.11
CA LYS A 22 1.64 -29.05 7.91
C LYS A 22 2.21 -27.90 7.05
N LYS A 23 2.68 -28.20 5.83
CA LYS A 23 3.16 -27.17 4.89
C LYS A 23 1.99 -26.39 4.27
N GLN A 24 0.91 -27.09 3.89
CA GLN A 24 -0.30 -26.46 3.38
C GLN A 24 -1.00 -25.57 4.42
N ALA A 25 -1.07 -26.00 5.69
CA ALA A 25 -1.63 -25.17 6.76
C ALA A 25 -0.86 -23.85 6.95
N LYS A 26 0.47 -23.87 6.81
CA LYS A 26 1.32 -22.67 6.96
C LYS A 26 1.20 -21.72 5.76
N GLU A 27 0.97 -22.24 4.56
CA GLU A 27 0.69 -21.43 3.36
C GLU A 27 -0.71 -20.82 3.40
N GLN A 28 -1.71 -21.57 3.88
CA GLN A 28 -3.07 -21.07 4.06
C GLN A 28 -3.15 -19.99 5.14
N GLU A 29 -2.42 -20.12 6.25
CA GLU A 29 -2.36 -19.07 7.28
C GLU A 29 -1.68 -17.79 6.75
N LYS A 30 -0.60 -17.94 5.95
CA LYS A 30 0.09 -16.80 5.34
C LYS A 30 -0.75 -16.12 4.26
N ALA A 31 -1.57 -16.89 3.53
CA ALA A 31 -2.53 -16.37 2.56
C ALA A 31 -3.71 -15.67 3.27
N ALA A 32 -4.25 -16.26 4.34
CA ALA A 32 -5.31 -15.67 5.15
C ALA A 32 -4.86 -14.36 5.84
N LYS A 33 -3.60 -14.29 6.27
CA LYS A 33 -3.03 -13.06 6.85
C LYS A 33 -2.76 -11.97 5.81
N LYS A 34 -2.50 -12.34 4.55
CA LYS A 34 -2.41 -11.39 3.43
C LYS A 34 -3.79 -10.91 2.99
N SER A 35 -4.77 -11.81 2.88
CA SER A 35 -6.14 -11.44 2.52
C SER A 35 -6.76 -10.57 3.60
N ALA A 36 -6.62 -10.89 4.89
CA ALA A 36 -7.11 -10.05 5.98
C ALA A 36 -6.51 -8.64 5.99
N LYS A 37 -5.23 -8.49 5.57
CA LYS A 37 -4.58 -7.18 5.45
C LYS A 37 -5.09 -6.38 4.25
N GLN A 38 -5.36 -7.04 3.13
CA GLN A 38 -6.00 -6.42 1.96
C GLN A 38 -7.47 -6.07 2.22
N SER A 39 -8.20 -6.91 2.96
CA SER A 39 -9.58 -6.66 3.39
C SER A 39 -9.64 -5.47 4.35
N ALA A 40 -8.66 -5.30 5.25
CA ALA A 40 -8.56 -4.13 6.11
C ALA A 40 -8.16 -2.86 5.33
N GLU A 41 -7.30 -2.95 4.31
CA GLU A 41 -7.00 -1.83 3.39
C GLU A 41 -8.24 -1.45 2.54
N ASN A 42 -9.10 -2.41 2.18
CA ASN A 42 -10.34 -2.16 1.43
C ASN A 42 -11.53 -1.73 2.30
N ALA A 43 -11.63 -2.19 3.55
CA ALA A 43 -12.68 -1.77 4.48
C ALA A 43 -12.55 -0.28 4.84
N ASN A 44 -11.33 0.28 4.77
CA ASN A 44 -11.11 1.72 4.93
C ASN A 44 -11.53 2.56 3.70
N LYS A 45 -11.95 1.92 2.60
CA LYS A 45 -12.59 2.60 1.44
C LYS A 45 -14.11 2.68 1.56
N ALA A 46 -14.70 2.12 2.61
CA ALA A 46 -16.15 2.04 2.78
C ALA A 46 -16.74 3.04 3.80
N ASP A 47 -15.97 4.00 4.27
CA ASP A 47 -16.50 5.21 4.91
C ASP A 47 -16.55 6.33 3.86
N GLY A 48 -17.47 6.17 2.91
CA GLY A 48 -17.92 7.22 2.03
C GLY A 48 -18.74 8.23 2.82
N ASP A 49 -18.06 9.15 3.50
CA ASP A 49 -18.63 10.47 3.73
C ASP A 49 -18.90 11.04 2.33
N GLY A 50 -20.14 11.45 2.03
CA GLY A 50 -20.64 11.81 0.69
C GLY A 50 -19.98 13.04 0.05
N GLU A 51 -18.72 13.32 0.36
CA GLU A 51 -17.92 14.38 -0.23
C GLU A 51 -17.20 13.83 -1.46
N VAL A 52 -17.46 14.45 -2.62
CA VAL A 52 -16.81 14.11 -3.88
C VAL A 52 -15.28 14.27 -3.72
N ASP A 53 -14.54 13.17 -3.81
CA ASP A 53 -13.08 13.21 -3.77
C ASP A 53 -12.52 13.66 -5.13
N TYR A 54 -12.38 14.96 -5.31
CA TYR A 54 -11.76 15.57 -6.50
C TYR A 54 -10.23 15.37 -6.57
N SER A 55 -9.61 14.68 -5.60
CA SER A 55 -8.16 14.43 -5.57
C SER A 55 -7.79 12.95 -5.67
N GLN A 56 -8.74 12.08 -6.00
CA GLN A 56 -8.55 10.63 -6.03
C GLN A 56 -7.34 10.19 -6.88
N ASP A 57 -7.04 10.88 -7.98
CA ASP A 57 -5.91 10.56 -8.86
C ASP A 57 -4.54 11.09 -8.38
N LYS A 58 -4.51 11.85 -7.28
CA LYS A 58 -3.30 12.53 -6.77
C LYS A 58 -2.65 11.81 -5.59
N TYR A 59 -3.30 10.81 -5.02
CA TYR A 59 -2.78 10.06 -3.89
C TYR A 59 -3.14 8.58 -3.98
N GLY A 60 -2.37 7.74 -3.30
CA GLY A 60 -2.66 6.32 -3.24
C GLY A 60 -1.40 5.47 -3.15
N LYS A 61 -1.62 4.17 -3.20
CA LYS A 61 -0.56 3.17 -3.22
C LYS A 61 -0.21 2.89 -4.67
N MET A 62 1.02 3.22 -5.07
CA MET A 62 1.52 2.84 -6.39
C MET A 62 1.61 1.32 -6.50
N GLU A 63 1.38 0.81 -7.70
CA GLU A 63 1.64 -0.59 -8.03
C GLU A 63 3.12 -0.93 -7.82
N MET A 64 3.39 -2.23 -7.73
CA MET A 64 4.76 -2.71 -7.62
C MET A 64 5.57 -2.25 -8.83
N LEU A 65 6.62 -1.46 -8.58
CA LEU A 65 7.52 -0.98 -9.62
C LEU A 65 8.32 -2.16 -10.20
N GLN A 66 7.90 -2.65 -11.36
CA GLN A 66 8.54 -3.76 -12.11
C GLN A 66 9.29 -3.27 -13.37
N SER A 67 9.56 -1.97 -13.47
CA SER A 67 10.24 -1.34 -14.61
C SER A 67 9.55 -1.52 -15.97
N SER A 68 8.24 -1.83 -15.98
CA SER A 68 7.44 -1.98 -17.19
C SER A 68 7.29 -0.66 -17.97
N GLU A 69 7.31 0.47 -17.27
CA GLU A 69 7.21 1.82 -17.84
C GLU A 69 8.32 2.73 -17.31
N ARG A 70 8.99 3.46 -18.21
CA ARG A 70 9.96 4.49 -17.83
C ARG A 70 9.27 5.85 -17.78
N LYS A 71 8.71 6.19 -16.62
CA LYS A 71 8.18 7.54 -16.38
C LYS A 71 9.35 8.53 -16.29
N VAL A 72 9.39 9.50 -17.19
CA VAL A 72 10.37 10.59 -17.15
C VAL A 72 9.93 11.56 -16.04
N ARG A 73 10.48 11.38 -14.84
CA ARG A 73 10.26 12.27 -13.68
C ARG A 73 11.61 12.67 -13.10
N ASN A 74 11.84 13.98 -12.96
CA ASN A 74 13.05 14.51 -12.35
C ASN A 74 12.89 14.49 -10.83
N LEU A 75 13.50 13.48 -10.18
CA LEU A 75 13.50 13.33 -8.73
C LEU A 75 14.62 14.20 -8.13
N THR A 76 14.24 15.33 -7.55
CA THR A 76 15.12 16.19 -6.76
C THR A 76 15.43 15.52 -5.41
N ARG A 77 16.68 15.60 -4.96
CA ARG A 77 17.08 15.06 -3.67
C ARG A 77 16.72 16.06 -2.57
N VAL A 78 16.41 15.54 -1.39
CA VAL A 78 16.09 16.36 -0.19
C VAL A 78 17.24 17.32 0.15
N LYS A 79 18.49 16.91 -0.08
CA LYS A 79 19.67 17.78 0.16
C LYS A 79 19.77 18.98 -0.79
N ASP A 80 19.13 18.90 -1.96
CA ASP A 80 19.20 19.91 -3.01
C ASP A 80 17.99 20.87 -2.92
N LEU A 81 17.21 20.78 -1.84
CA LEU A 81 16.11 21.70 -1.53
C LEU A 81 16.66 23.00 -0.94
N THR A 82 17.18 23.85 -1.82
CA THR A 82 17.70 25.18 -1.49
C THR A 82 16.66 26.26 -1.82
N PRO A 83 16.86 27.52 -1.39
CA PRO A 83 15.98 28.63 -1.78
C PRO A 83 15.90 28.86 -3.31
N GLU A 84 16.85 28.34 -4.10
CA GLU A 84 16.85 28.47 -5.56
C GLU A 84 15.70 27.70 -6.23
N VAL A 85 15.25 26.61 -5.61
CA VAL A 85 14.10 25.82 -6.06
C VAL A 85 12.79 26.26 -5.42
N ALA A 86 12.78 27.39 -4.70
CA ALA A 86 11.56 27.95 -4.13
C ALA A 86 10.52 28.24 -5.23
N ASN A 87 9.25 27.98 -4.91
CA ASN A 87 8.11 28.16 -5.83
C ASN A 87 8.14 27.28 -7.10
N GLN A 88 9.02 26.28 -7.16
CA GLN A 88 9.04 25.30 -8.26
C GLN A 88 8.31 24.02 -7.87
N ASN A 89 7.60 23.43 -8.83
CA ASN A 89 7.02 22.10 -8.67
C ASN A 89 8.09 21.05 -8.95
N ILE A 90 8.46 20.29 -7.93
CA ILE A 90 9.54 19.30 -7.98
C ILE A 90 9.06 17.96 -7.45
N TRP A 91 9.58 16.87 -8.00
CA TRP A 91 9.32 15.55 -7.45
C TRP A 91 10.39 15.18 -6.44
N ILE A 92 9.99 14.68 -5.28
CA ILE A 92 10.91 14.22 -4.23
C ILE A 92 10.53 12.79 -3.86
N ARG A 93 11.55 11.95 -3.68
CA ARG A 93 11.38 10.59 -3.15
C ARG A 93 12.08 10.47 -1.81
N GLY A 94 11.34 10.08 -0.77
CA GLY A 94 11.85 10.00 0.60
C GLY A 94 11.09 9.00 1.46
N ARG A 95 11.67 8.63 2.61
CA ARG A 95 10.98 7.81 3.61
C ARG A 95 10.20 8.70 4.57
N LEU A 96 8.99 8.27 4.92
CA LEU A 96 8.21 8.94 5.95
C LEU A 96 8.86 8.75 7.32
N HIS A 97 9.46 9.79 7.88
CA HIS A 97 10.08 9.72 9.20
C HIS A 97 9.05 9.82 10.31
N THR A 98 8.20 10.84 10.23
CA THR A 98 7.08 11.05 11.17
C THR A 98 5.95 11.77 10.46
N SER A 99 4.71 11.54 10.91
CA SER A 99 3.50 12.18 10.41
C SER A 99 2.64 12.63 11.59
N ARG A 100 1.97 13.76 11.43
CA ARG A 100 1.03 14.32 12.39
C ARG A 100 -0.09 15.04 11.63
N ALA A 101 -1.31 14.57 11.81
CA ALA A 101 -2.50 15.27 11.33
C ALA A 101 -3.06 16.22 12.40
N LYS A 102 -3.56 17.37 11.96
CA LYS A 102 -4.29 18.34 12.78
C LYS A 102 -5.44 18.94 11.95
N GLY A 103 -6.66 18.47 12.19
CA GLY A 103 -7.85 18.96 11.50
C GLY A 103 -7.75 18.75 9.98
N LYS A 104 -7.76 19.84 9.22
CA LYS A 104 -7.68 19.85 7.74
C LYS A 104 -6.25 19.86 7.19
N GLN A 105 -5.24 19.64 8.03
CA GLN A 105 -3.83 19.67 7.64
C GLN A 105 -3.11 18.41 8.14
N CYS A 106 -2.17 17.91 7.33
CA CYS A 106 -1.25 16.84 7.70
C CYS A 106 0.19 17.33 7.49
N PHE A 107 0.95 17.33 8.58
CA PHE A 107 2.38 17.61 8.57
C PHE A 107 3.12 16.29 8.60
N PHE A 108 4.13 16.16 7.74
CA PHE A 108 5.00 14.99 7.77
C PHE A 108 6.43 15.38 7.44
N VAL A 109 7.36 14.54 7.87
CA VAL A 109 8.78 14.75 7.61
C VAL A 109 9.24 13.64 6.69
N LEU A 110 9.79 14.02 5.53
CA LEU A 110 10.47 13.10 4.65
C LEU A 110 11.95 13.06 5.01
N ARG A 111 12.50 11.84 5.09
CA ARG A 111 13.92 11.58 5.30
C ARG A 111 14.52 10.92 4.07
N GLN A 112 15.63 11.47 3.61
CA GLN A 112 16.48 10.84 2.60
C GLN A 112 17.91 10.83 3.12
N GLN A 113 18.41 9.64 3.47
CA GLN A 113 19.70 9.46 4.14
C GLN A 113 19.75 10.27 5.46
N GLN A 114 20.69 11.21 5.57
CA GLN A 114 20.87 12.11 6.73
C GLN A 114 20.03 13.40 6.64
N TYR A 115 19.41 13.68 5.49
CA TYR A 115 18.66 14.91 5.27
C TYR A 115 17.17 14.71 5.52
N THR A 116 16.54 15.72 6.10
CA THR A 116 15.10 15.73 6.37
C THR A 116 14.46 17.02 5.89
N VAL A 117 13.23 16.94 5.40
CA VAL A 117 12.42 18.09 5.03
C VAL A 117 11.02 17.96 5.60
N GLN A 118 10.46 19.08 6.07
CA GLN A 118 9.08 19.15 6.52
C GLN A 118 8.15 19.43 5.33
N CYS A 119 7.11 18.63 5.22
CA CYS A 119 6.08 18.72 4.20
C CYS A 119 4.72 18.96 4.86
N LEU A 120 3.82 19.63 4.13
CA LEU A 120 2.47 19.97 4.57
C LEU A 120 1.50 19.65 3.45
N VAL A 121 0.44 18.92 3.77
CA VAL A 121 -0.73 18.72 2.90
C VAL A 121 -1.94 19.29 3.61
N ALA A 122 -2.67 20.19 2.94
CA ALA A 122 -3.84 20.86 3.49
C ALA A 122 -4.99 20.79 2.49
N VAL A 123 -6.22 20.72 3.01
CA VAL A 123 -7.42 20.76 2.18
C VAL A 123 -7.46 22.08 1.40
N SER A 124 -7.61 21.99 0.09
CA SER A 124 -7.68 23.10 -0.86
C SER A 124 -8.61 22.70 -2.01
N GLU A 125 -8.86 23.59 -2.98
CA GLU A 125 -9.65 23.24 -4.18
C GLU A 125 -9.09 22.04 -4.97
N THR A 126 -7.82 21.69 -4.76
CA THR A 126 -7.14 20.61 -5.48
C THR A 126 -6.81 19.39 -4.63
N VAL A 127 -6.93 19.49 -3.29
CA VAL A 127 -6.63 18.46 -2.29
C VAL A 127 -7.85 18.23 -1.40
N SER A 128 -8.44 17.04 -1.44
CA SER A 128 -9.63 16.71 -0.64
C SER A 128 -9.30 16.32 0.81
N LYS A 129 -10.32 16.27 1.66
CA LYS A 129 -10.18 15.72 3.03
C LYS A 129 -9.72 14.27 3.04
N SER A 130 -10.14 13.49 2.04
CA SER A 130 -9.76 12.08 1.89
C SER A 130 -8.26 11.94 1.66
N MET A 131 -7.64 12.83 0.88
CA MET A 131 -6.18 12.86 0.70
C MET A 131 -5.45 13.15 2.01
N VAL A 132 -5.91 14.12 2.82
CA VAL A 132 -5.32 14.43 4.13
C VAL A 132 -5.43 13.23 5.08
N LYS A 133 -6.59 12.56 5.10
CA LYS A 133 -6.82 11.33 5.89
C LYS A 133 -5.90 10.19 5.44
N PHE A 134 -5.71 10.01 4.13
CA PHE A 134 -4.78 9.03 3.58
C PHE A 134 -3.34 9.31 4.04
N CYS A 135 -2.86 10.54 3.88
CA CYS A 135 -1.51 10.94 4.31
C CYS A 135 -1.28 10.70 5.82
N ALA A 136 -2.32 10.92 6.64
CA ALA A 136 -2.26 10.66 8.07
C ALA A 136 -2.16 9.16 8.41
N ALA A 137 -2.78 8.30 7.60
CA ALA A 137 -2.81 6.85 7.80
C ALA A 137 -1.57 6.11 7.27
N VAL A 138 -0.69 6.79 6.52
CA VAL A 138 0.55 6.19 6.00
C VAL A 138 1.45 5.74 7.15
N THR A 139 1.92 4.50 7.07
CA THR A 139 2.81 3.91 8.08
C THR A 139 4.20 4.55 8.05
N LYS A 140 4.83 4.70 9.21
CA LYS A 140 6.21 5.22 9.32
C LYS A 140 7.19 4.35 8.52
N GLU A 141 8.26 4.97 8.03
CA GLU A 141 9.33 4.41 7.18
C GLU A 141 8.90 3.95 5.78
N SER A 142 7.65 4.20 5.38
CA SER A 142 7.17 3.99 4.01
C SER A 142 7.93 4.88 3.02
N LEU A 143 8.22 4.35 1.83
CA LEU A 143 8.81 5.12 0.74
C LEU A 143 7.71 5.87 -0.02
N LEU A 144 7.83 7.19 -0.11
CA LEU A 144 6.85 8.08 -0.71
C LEU A 144 7.46 8.87 -1.86
N ASP A 145 6.66 9.10 -2.89
CA ASP A 145 6.90 10.06 -3.96
C ASP A 145 5.94 11.23 -3.76
N VAL A 146 6.47 12.44 -3.70
CA VAL A 146 5.70 13.67 -3.43
C VAL A 146 6.04 14.72 -4.49
N CYS A 147 5.03 15.48 -4.95
CA CYS A 147 5.17 16.58 -5.91
C CYS A 147 4.41 17.82 -5.46
#